data_AF-A0A820M4F2-F1
#
_entry.id   AF-A0A820M4F2-F1
#
_cell.length_a   1.000
_cell.length_b   1.000
_cell.length_c   1.000
_cell.angle_alpha   90.00
_cell.angle_beta   90.00
_cell.angle_gamma   90.00
#
_symmetry.space_group_name_H-M   'P 1'
#
loop_
_entity.id
_entity.type
_entity.pdbx_description
1 polymer ?
#
loop_
_entity_poly.entity_id
_entity_poly.type
_entity_poly.pdbx_seq_one_letter_code
_entity_poly.pdbx_strand_id
1 'polypeptide(L)'
;MGIEMAGGVYCPLSPRDPKHRLYALTQQTQSRLVLVHHLTKTKFDDDIVSLDIDSILIMNDLKSDIDYNCLSSVKVKSEEIAYIIFTSGSSGIPKA
;
A
#
# COMPACT_ATOMS: atom_id res chain seq x y z
N MET A 1 -1.38 6.11 -9.16
CA MET A 1 -1.08 7.40 -8.50
C MET A 1 -1.93 7.67 -7.25
N GLY A 2 -2.88 6.80 -6.84
CA GLY A 2 -3.77 7.10 -5.70
C GLY A 2 -3.05 7.30 -4.35
N ILE A 3 -1.96 6.56 -4.10
CA ILE A 3 -1.20 6.65 -2.84
C ILE A 3 -0.42 7.98 -2.77
N GLU A 4 0.33 8.32 -3.81
CA GLU A 4 1.14 9.56 -3.87
C GLU A 4 0.26 10.81 -3.82
N MET A 5 -0.90 10.80 -4.52
CA MET A 5 -1.86 11.91 -4.48
C MET A 5 -2.49 12.12 -3.09
N ALA A 6 -2.49 11.08 -2.25
CA ALA A 6 -2.91 11.16 -0.86
C ALA A 6 -1.77 11.58 0.09
N GLY A 7 -0.58 11.90 -0.43
CA GLY A 7 0.62 12.19 0.36
C GLY A 7 1.24 10.95 1.02
N GLY A 8 0.85 9.76 0.57
CA GLY A 8 1.37 8.50 1.08
C GLY A 8 2.61 8.03 0.33
N VAL A 9 3.35 7.15 0.98
CA VAL A 9 4.52 6.44 0.44
C VAL A 9 4.08 5.02 0.10
N TYR A 10 4.40 4.53 -1.10
CA TYR A 10 4.09 3.14 -1.44
C TYR A 10 5.32 2.24 -1.42
N CYS A 11 5.12 1.00 -0.98
CA CYS A 11 6.12 -0.06 -1.05
C CYS A 11 5.56 -1.17 -1.96
N PRO A 12 6.15 -1.42 -3.15
CA PRO A 12 5.70 -2.51 -4.00
C PRO A 12 6.04 -3.85 -3.34
N LEU A 13 5.04 -4.72 -3.29
CA LEU A 13 5.16 -6.08 -2.76
C LEU A 13 4.96 -7.09 -3.90
N SER A 14 5.71 -8.18 -3.87
CA SER A 14 5.56 -9.27 -4.83
C SER A 14 4.52 -10.27 -4.32
N PRO A 15 3.45 -10.58 -5.09
CA PRO A 15 2.50 -11.64 -4.74
C PRO A 15 3.13 -13.02 -4.58
N ARG A 16 4.31 -13.23 -5.19
CA ARG A 16 5.05 -14.49 -5.12
C ARG A 16 5.78 -14.64 -3.79
N ASP A 17 5.92 -13.57 -3.02
CA ASP A 17 6.59 -13.62 -1.72
C ASP A 17 5.75 -14.45 -0.73
N PRO A 18 6.42 -15.21 0.16
CA PRO A 18 5.74 -15.96 1.21
C PRO A 18 5.15 -15.02 2.26
N LYS A 19 4.09 -15.46 2.97
CA LYS A 19 3.37 -14.65 3.96
C LYS A 19 4.29 -13.98 4.99
N HIS A 20 5.23 -14.74 5.56
CA HIS A 20 6.14 -14.22 6.58
C HIS A 20 7.01 -13.05 6.07
N ARG A 21 7.38 -13.05 4.78
CA ARG A 21 8.15 -11.97 4.17
C ARG A 21 7.28 -10.73 3.98
N LEU A 22 6.05 -10.91 3.49
CA LEU A 22 5.09 -9.82 3.34
C LEU A 22 4.78 -9.18 4.69
N TYR A 23 4.59 -9.99 5.74
CA TYR A 23 4.42 -9.53 7.12
C TYR A 23 5.65 -8.76 7.63
N ALA A 24 6.86 -9.27 7.42
CA ALA A 24 8.08 -8.56 7.83
C ALA A 24 8.20 -7.18 7.14
N LEU A 25 7.84 -7.10 5.85
CA LEU A 25 7.86 -5.85 5.10
C LEU A 25 6.83 -4.85 5.63
N THR A 26 5.59 -5.27 5.90
CA THR A 26 4.55 -4.37 6.45
C THR A 26 4.92 -3.85 7.83
N GLN A 27 5.55 -4.68 8.66
CA GLN A 27 6.04 -4.27 9.98
C GLN A 27 7.21 -3.28 9.87
N GLN A 28 8.16 -3.54 8.97
CA GLN A 28 9.33 -2.67 8.78
C GLN A 28 8.96 -1.29 8.22
N THR A 29 7.96 -1.22 7.34
CA THR A 29 7.44 0.05 6.81
C THR A 29 6.39 0.71 7.71
N GLN A 30 5.98 0.03 8.80
CA GLN A 30 4.85 0.43 9.64
C GLN A 30 3.57 0.71 8.82
N SER A 31 3.37 -0.06 7.75
CA SER A 31 2.23 0.09 6.86
C SER A 31 0.94 -0.30 7.58
N ARG A 32 -0.04 0.60 7.59
CA ARG A 32 -1.38 0.35 8.16
C ARG A 32 -2.36 -0.24 7.15
N LEU A 33 -2.03 -0.17 5.87
CA LEU A 33 -2.92 -0.51 4.77
C LEU A 33 -2.14 -1.17 3.65
N VAL A 34 -2.75 -2.18 3.04
CA VAL A 34 -2.25 -2.84 1.84
C VAL A 34 -3.33 -2.86 0.77
N LEU A 35 -2.96 -2.45 -0.45
CA LEU A 35 -3.80 -2.63 -1.63
C LEU A 35 -3.50 -4.00 -2.23
N VAL A 36 -4.53 -4.82 -2.39
CA VAL A 36 -4.42 -6.21 -2.84
C VAL A 36 -5.44 -6.51 -3.93
N HIS A 37 -5.23 -7.62 -4.63
CA HIS A 37 -6.24 -8.23 -5.47
C HIS A 37 -6.94 -9.32 -4.64
N HIS A 38 -8.19 -9.66 -4.95
CA HIS A 38 -8.95 -10.65 -4.17
C HIS A 38 -8.20 -11.99 -3.99
N LEU A 39 -7.45 -12.42 -5.01
CA LEU A 39 -6.62 -13.64 -4.98
C LEU A 39 -5.45 -13.59 -4.00
N THR A 40 -4.94 -12.41 -3.66
CA THR A 40 -3.76 -12.24 -2.79
C THR A 40 -4.12 -11.76 -1.39
N LYS A 41 -5.37 -11.37 -1.15
CA LYS A 41 -5.86 -10.88 0.15
C LYS A 41 -5.54 -11.83 1.31
N THR A 42 -5.69 -13.14 1.10
CA THR A 42 -5.44 -14.17 2.12
C THR A 42 -3.97 -14.30 2.54
N LYS A 43 -3.03 -13.58 1.90
CA LYS A 43 -1.61 -13.53 2.29
C LYS A 43 -1.33 -12.60 3.46
N PHE A 44 -2.27 -11.72 3.79
CA PHE A 44 -2.18 -10.79 4.91
C PHE A 44 -3.11 -11.25 6.03
N ASP A 45 -2.67 -11.04 7.26
CA ASP A 45 -3.45 -11.35 8.45
C ASP A 45 -4.31 -10.14 8.83
N ASP A 46 -5.19 -10.29 9.83
CA ASP A 46 -6.18 -9.27 10.20
C ASP A 46 -5.57 -8.04 10.91
N ASP A 47 -4.26 -8.02 11.14
CA ASP A 47 -3.52 -6.92 11.77
C ASP A 47 -3.21 -5.75 10.81
N ILE A 48 -3.46 -5.93 9.50
CA ILE A 48 -3.32 -4.88 8.49
C ILE A 48 -4.60 -4.74 7.66
N VAL A 49 -5.01 -3.49 7.40
CA VAL A 49 -6.19 -3.22 6.57
C VAL A 49 -5.89 -3.60 5.11
N SER A 50 -6.53 -4.67 4.64
CA SER A 50 -6.41 -5.13 3.26
C SER A 50 -7.57 -4.63 2.40
N LEU A 51 -7.28 -3.67 1.52
CA LEU A 51 -8.23 -3.15 0.54
C LEU A 51 -8.11 -3.92 -0.78
N ASP A 52 -9.19 -4.58 -1.16
CA ASP A 52 -9.30 -5.28 -2.43
C ASP A 52 -9.64 -4.29 -3.56
N ILE A 53 -8.75 -4.19 -4.54
CA ILE A 53 -8.86 -3.26 -5.67
C ILE A 53 -10.07 -3.61 -6.55
N ASP A 54 -10.42 -4.89 -6.70
CA ASP A 54 -11.56 -5.28 -7.52
C ASP A 54 -12.87 -4.82 -6.88
N SER A 55 -12.98 -4.97 -5.56
CA SER A 55 -14.11 -4.43 -4.79
C SER A 55 -14.24 -2.91 -4.93
N ILE A 56 -13.11 -2.17 -4.95
CA ILE A 56 -13.08 -0.72 -5.15
C ILE A 56 -13.54 -0.34 -6.57
N LEU A 57 -13.11 -1.08 -7.60
CA LEU A 57 -13.44 -0.78 -9.00
C LEU A 57 -14.89 -1.12 -9.35
N ILE A 58 -15.46 -2.16 -8.72
CA ILE A 58 -16.86 -2.56 -8.90
C ILE A 58 -17.81 -1.58 -8.20
N MET A 59 -17.38 -0.93 -7.12
CA MET A 59 -18.06 0.21 -6.50
C MET A 59 -17.96 1.46 -7.40
N ASN A 60 -18.74 1.48 -8.48
CA ASN A 60 -18.92 2.67 -9.32
C ASN A 60 -19.50 3.87 -8.51
N ASP A 61 -20.03 3.61 -7.31
CA ASP A 61 -20.54 4.56 -6.32
C ASP A 61 -19.46 5.38 -5.60
N LEU A 62 -18.17 5.02 -5.70
CA LEU A 62 -17.14 5.91 -5.15
C LEU A 62 -17.15 7.27 -5.87
N LYS A 63 -17.60 7.36 -7.13
CA LYS A 63 -17.63 8.64 -7.86
C LYS A 63 -18.70 9.62 -7.37
N SER A 64 -19.79 9.16 -6.75
CA SER A 64 -20.90 10.05 -6.37
C SER A 64 -20.66 10.87 -5.10
N ASP A 65 -19.74 10.44 -4.21
CA ASP A 65 -19.48 11.08 -2.91
C ASP A 65 -18.00 11.53 -2.70
N ILE A 66 -17.15 11.51 -3.74
CA ILE A 66 -15.78 12.02 -3.61
C ILE A 66 -15.80 13.55 -3.55
N ASP A 67 -15.53 14.09 -2.36
CA ASP A 67 -15.16 15.49 -2.21
C ASP A 67 -13.71 15.70 -2.71
N TYR A 68 -13.58 16.13 -3.96
CA TYR A 68 -12.28 16.44 -4.55
C TYR A 68 -11.55 17.60 -3.83
N ASN A 69 -12.23 18.40 -3.00
CA ASN A 69 -11.56 19.45 -2.22
C ASN A 69 -10.62 18.85 -1.17
N CYS A 70 -10.85 17.62 -0.70
CA CYS A 70 -9.91 16.94 0.20
C CYS A 70 -8.51 16.83 -0.41
N LEU A 71 -8.38 16.64 -1.73
CA LEU A 71 -7.08 16.56 -2.40
C LEU A 71 -6.30 17.87 -2.32
N SER A 72 -6.99 19.02 -2.34
CA SER A 72 -6.35 20.34 -2.26
C SER A 72 -5.76 20.64 -0.87
N SER A 73 -6.20 19.90 0.16
CA SER A 73 -5.67 20.01 1.52
C SER A 73 -4.38 19.22 1.74
N VAL A 74 -4.08 18.26 0.86
CA VAL A 74 -2.87 17.44 0.94
C VAL A 74 -1.67 18.28 0.49
N LYS A 75 -0.74 18.53 1.41
CA LYS A 75 0.51 19.24 1.12
C LYS A 75 1.65 18.24 1.07
N VAL A 76 2.23 18.06 -0.11
CA VAL A 76 3.42 17.23 -0.33
C VAL A 76 4.59 18.13 -0.70
N LYS A 77 5.78 17.86 -0.15
CA LYS A 77 7.02 18.57 -0.48
C LYS A 77 7.92 17.72 -1.37
N SER A 78 8.78 18.36 -2.15
CA SER A 78 9.76 17.66 -3.02
C SER A 78 10.75 16.78 -2.25
N GLU A 79 10.98 17.07 -0.98
CA GLU A 79 11.92 16.32 -0.14
C GLU A 79 11.28 15.10 0.53
N GLU A 80 9.96 14.93 0.41
CA GLU A 80 9.26 13.78 0.97
C GLU A 80 9.45 12.54 0.09
N ILE A 81 9.59 11.39 0.74
CA ILE A 81 9.77 10.10 0.06
C ILE A 81 8.48 9.68 -0.68
N ALA A 82 8.61 9.22 -1.92
CA ALA A 82 7.46 8.75 -2.71
C ALA A 82 7.26 7.23 -2.62
N TYR A 83 8.35 6.47 -2.52
CA TYR A 83 8.31 5.02 -2.44
C TYR A 83 9.49 4.43 -1.64
N ILE A 84 9.31 3.19 -1.19
CA ILE A 84 10.36 2.36 -0.59
C ILE A 84 10.48 1.09 -1.42
N ILE A 85 11.67 0.77 -1.93
CA ILE A 85 11.91 -0.46 -2.69
C ILE A 85 12.87 -1.35 -1.91
N PHE A 86 12.39 -2.52 -1.52
CA PHE A 86 13.21 -3.54 -0.88
C PHE A 86 13.89 -4.43 -1.91
N THR A 87 15.21 -4.52 -1.82
CA THR A 87 16.00 -5.47 -2.59
C THR A 87 16.19 -6.76 -1.79
N SER A 88 16.59 -7.85 -2.46
CA SER A 88 16.98 -9.10 -1.82
C SER A 88 18.29 -8.89 -1.05
N GLY A 89 18.20 -8.30 0.15
CA GLY A 89 19.35 -8.13 1.03
C GLY A 89 19.99 -9.49 1.33
N SER A 90 21.31 -9.57 1.26
CA SER A 90 22.11 -10.79 1.52
C SER A 90 21.88 -11.40 2.91
N SER A 91 21.31 -10.65 3.85
CA SER A 91 20.96 -11.07 5.21
C SER A 91 19.57 -11.69 5.34
N GLY A 92 18.79 -11.83 4.26
CA GLY A 92 17.39 -12.29 4.28
C GLY A 92 16.40 -11.26 4.85
N ILE A 93 16.89 -10.33 5.70
CA ILE A 93 16.15 -9.19 6.21
C ILE A 93 16.10 -8.10 5.13
N PRO A 94 14.90 -7.63 4.73
CA PRO A 94 14.76 -6.52 3.79
C PRO A 94 15.47 -5.25 4.29
N LYS A 95 16.19 -4.56 3.40
CA LYS A 95 16.76 -3.23 3.69
C LYS A 95 16.03 -2.19 2.83
N ALA A 96 15.55 -1.14 3.50
CA ALA A 96 15.01 0.06 2.86
C ALA A 96 16.16 1.00 2.50
#